data_AF-A0A1T4VYL4-F1
#
_entry.id   AF-A0A1T4VYL4-F1
#
_cell.length_a   1.000
_cell.length_b   1.000
_cell.length_c   1.000
_cell.angle_alpha   90.00
_cell.angle_beta   90.00
_cell.angle_gamma   90.00
#
_symmetry.space_group_name_H-M   'P 1'
#
loop_
_entity.id
_entity.type
_entity.pdbx_description
1 polymer ?
#
loop_
_entity_poly.entity_id
_entity_poly.type
_entity_poly.pdbx_seq_one_letter_code
_entity_poly.pdbx_strand_id
1 'polypeptide(L)'
;MNDCLAFLEQWTTDPNGVKPTFLHFKELLEKCSGTCLSFKSRPGISYSLRCACPESDRDLFVMVDVVDDDPEDRWLSVCFFDDQVSDPDDLGDWAPEGLAGKDARCFNIEGVDQDMIAYTEARIQEAFTAAKA
;
A
#
# COMPACT_ATOMS: atom_id res chain seq x y z
N MET A 1 0.08 15.45 -4.09
CA MET A 1 1.07 14.95 -3.10
C MET A 1 1.25 15.80 -1.86
N ASN A 2 0.91 17.09 -1.86
CA ASN A 2 1.03 17.96 -0.66
C ASN A 2 0.33 17.40 0.59
N ASP A 3 -0.82 16.74 0.42
CA ASP A 3 -1.57 16.14 1.54
C ASP A 3 -0.79 15.00 2.23
N CYS A 4 0.02 14.25 1.49
CA CYS A 4 0.87 13.20 2.07
C CYS A 4 2.00 13.81 2.89
N LEU A 5 2.60 14.91 2.42
CA LEU A 5 3.63 15.61 3.18
C LEU A 5 3.05 16.15 4.50
N ALA A 6 1.86 16.79 4.43
CA ALA A 6 1.17 17.28 5.62
C ALA A 6 0.84 16.16 6.62
N PHE A 7 0.40 15.00 6.13
CA PHE A 7 0.18 13.82 6.96
C PHE A 7 1.49 13.32 7.62
N LEU A 8 2.58 13.21 6.85
CA LEU A 8 3.87 12.75 7.35
C LEU A 8 4.47 13.68 8.41
N GLU A 9 4.24 14.99 8.31
CA GLU A 9 4.63 15.99 9.31
C GLU A 9 3.83 15.84 10.61
N GLN A 10 2.56 15.43 10.53
CA GLN A 10 1.67 15.24 11.68
C GLN A 10 1.90 13.89 12.38
N TRP A 11 2.31 12.85 11.63
CA TRP A 11 2.59 11.52 12.18
C TRP A 11 3.89 11.52 13.01
N THR A 12 3.78 11.94 14.27
CA THR A 12 4.92 12.11 15.19
C THR A 12 5.10 10.96 16.19
N THR A 13 4.04 10.18 16.41
CA THR A 13 4.03 8.98 17.28
C THR A 13 3.87 7.73 16.42
N ASP A 14 4.79 6.78 16.56
CA ASP A 14 4.82 5.53 15.77
C ASP A 14 5.37 4.37 16.64
N PRO A 15 4.58 3.86 17.61
CA PRO A 15 5.05 2.81 18.51
C PRO A 15 5.29 1.48 17.78
N ASN A 16 4.57 1.23 16.69
CA ASN A 16 4.73 0.04 15.85
C ASN A 16 5.93 0.14 14.89
N GLY A 17 6.47 1.34 14.69
CA GLY A 17 7.64 1.54 13.83
C GLY A 17 7.32 1.33 12.34
N VAL A 18 6.07 1.54 11.91
CA VAL A 18 5.63 1.29 10.53
C VAL A 18 5.76 2.51 9.63
N LYS A 19 6.00 3.71 10.18
CA LYS A 19 6.23 4.93 9.38
C LYS A 19 7.44 4.80 8.44
N PRO A 20 8.61 4.25 8.87
CA PRO A 20 9.71 3.97 7.96
C PRO A 20 9.34 3.01 6.83
N THR A 21 8.53 1.99 7.12
CA THR A 21 8.03 1.04 6.11
C THR A 21 7.14 1.72 5.07
N PHE A 22 6.23 2.61 5.51
CA PHE A 22 5.42 3.42 4.59
C PHE A 22 6.29 4.29 3.68
N LEU A 23 7.30 4.96 4.25
CA LEU A 23 8.24 5.79 3.48
C LEU A 23 9.03 4.95 2.47
N HIS A 24 9.47 3.75 2.86
CA HIS A 24 10.16 2.82 1.97
C HIS A 24 9.30 2.43 0.76
N PHE A 25 8.05 2.00 0.98
CA PHE A 25 7.13 1.69 -0.14
C PHE A 25 6.78 2.92 -0.97
N LYS A 26 6.62 4.09 -0.35
CA LYS A 26 6.43 5.35 -1.09
C LYS A 26 7.61 5.63 -2.02
N GLU A 27 8.84 5.54 -1.53
CA GLU A 27 10.05 5.74 -2.34
C GLU A 27 10.18 4.72 -3.47
N LEU A 28 9.81 3.46 -3.21
CA LEU A 28 9.76 2.42 -4.24
C LEU A 28 8.80 2.81 -5.36
N LEU A 29 7.58 3.25 -5.02
CA LEU A 29 6.57 3.63 -6.00
C LEU A 29 6.91 4.92 -6.75
N GLU A 30 7.60 5.87 -6.11
CA GLU A 30 8.11 7.08 -6.78
C GLU A 30 9.17 6.78 -7.84
N LYS A 31 9.85 5.62 -7.73
CA LYS A 31 10.82 5.14 -8.73
C LYS A 31 10.16 4.37 -9.88
N CYS A 32 8.89 3.98 -9.76
CA CYS A 32 8.15 3.30 -10.82
C CYS A 32 7.79 4.30 -11.95
N SER A 33 8.62 4.36 -12.99
CA SER A 33 8.43 5.26 -14.13
C SER A 33 7.12 4.99 -14.86
N GLY A 34 6.46 6.03 -15.38
CA GLY A 34 5.20 5.88 -16.11
C GLY A 34 3.98 5.60 -15.22
N THR A 35 4.09 5.75 -13.91
CA THR A 35 2.97 5.61 -12.98
C THR A 35 2.45 6.97 -12.51
N CYS A 36 1.22 6.98 -11.98
CA CYS A 36 0.63 8.12 -11.31
C CYS A 36 0.38 7.79 -9.84
N LEU A 37 0.95 8.60 -8.95
CA LEU A 37 0.70 8.54 -7.52
C LEU A 37 -0.44 9.48 -7.13
N SER A 38 -1.36 8.98 -6.34
CA SER A 38 -2.40 9.77 -5.68
C SER A 38 -2.46 9.43 -4.20
N PHE A 39 -2.89 10.39 -3.39
CA PHE A 39 -3.00 10.22 -1.94
C PHE A 39 -4.40 10.61 -1.50
N LYS A 40 -5.07 9.73 -0.76
CA LYS A 40 -6.44 9.92 -0.28
C LYS A 40 -6.46 9.89 1.24
N SER A 41 -6.69 11.06 1.84
CA SER A 41 -6.79 11.21 3.29
C SER A 41 -8.22 11.03 3.78
N ARG A 42 -8.42 10.16 4.77
CA ARG A 42 -9.65 10.02 5.55
C ARG A 42 -9.27 9.93 7.04
N PRO A 43 -9.01 11.06 7.72
CA PRO A 43 -8.59 11.07 9.12
C PRO A 43 -9.55 10.26 10.01
N GLY A 44 -9.01 9.44 10.91
CA GLY A 44 -9.76 8.52 11.77
C GLY A 44 -10.25 7.26 11.05
N ILE A 45 -9.83 7.04 9.80
CA ILE A 45 -10.16 5.84 9.02
C ILE A 45 -8.88 5.31 8.38
N SER A 46 -8.34 6.02 7.38
CA SER A 46 -7.09 5.66 6.74
C SER A 46 -6.51 6.75 5.84
N TYR A 47 -5.22 6.63 5.55
CA TYR A 47 -4.48 7.46 4.60
C TYR A 47 -3.88 6.58 3.51
N SER A 48 -4.49 6.62 2.32
CA SER A 48 -4.15 5.70 1.23
C SER A 48 -3.22 6.34 0.22
N LEU A 49 -2.00 5.82 0.07
CA LEU A 49 -1.17 6.06 -1.10
C LEU A 49 -1.53 5.04 -2.18
N ARG A 50 -1.90 5.53 -3.37
CA ARG A 50 -2.33 4.69 -4.50
C ARG A 50 -1.43 4.94 -5.69
N CYS A 51 -1.03 3.87 -6.36
CA CYS A 51 -0.24 3.94 -7.58
C CYS A 51 -1.01 3.29 -8.74
N ALA A 52 -1.08 3.99 -9.87
CA ALA A 52 -1.77 3.54 -11.07
C ALA A 52 -0.85 3.60 -12.29
N CYS A 53 -1.09 2.72 -13.27
CA CYS A 53 -0.47 2.82 -14.59
C CYS A 53 -1.51 3.40 -15.56
N PRO A 54 -1.29 4.57 -16.20
CA PRO A 54 -2.25 5.17 -17.12
C PRO A 54 -2.60 4.30 -18.34
N GLU A 55 -1.71 3.38 -18.71
CA GLU A 55 -1.93 2.38 -19.77
C GLU A 55 -2.81 1.18 -19.35
N SER A 56 -3.10 1.02 -18.05
CA SER A 56 -3.94 -0.05 -17.51
C SER A 56 -5.40 0.37 -17.42
N ASP A 57 -6.33 -0.57 -17.67
CA ASP A 57 -7.77 -0.38 -17.46
C ASP A 57 -8.17 -0.32 -15.98
N ARG A 58 -7.22 -0.54 -15.05
CA ARG A 58 -7.46 -0.50 -13.59
C ARG A 58 -7.06 0.85 -13.00
N ASP A 59 -7.90 1.36 -12.11
CA ASP A 59 -7.71 2.64 -11.40
C ASP A 59 -6.44 2.71 -10.53
N LEU A 60 -5.85 1.56 -10.18
CA LEU A 60 -4.59 1.41 -9.46
C LEU A 60 -4.04 -0.01 -9.67
N PHE A 61 -2.79 -0.27 -9.30
CA PHE A 61 -2.24 -1.62 -9.15
C PHE A 61 -1.84 -1.95 -7.71
N VAL A 62 -1.65 -0.93 -6.87
CA VAL A 62 -1.38 -1.07 -5.44
C VAL A 62 -1.96 0.10 -4.64
N MET A 63 -2.47 -0.23 -3.46
CA MET A 63 -2.86 0.73 -2.43
C MET A 63 -2.10 0.41 -1.14
N VAL A 64 -1.20 1.31 -0.74
CA VAL A 64 -0.55 1.28 0.57
C VAL A 64 -1.39 2.14 1.50
N ASP A 65 -2.20 1.52 2.34
CA ASP A 65 -3.08 2.21 3.28
C ASP A 65 -2.43 2.27 4.66
N VAL A 66 -2.26 3.47 5.20
CA VAL A 66 -1.99 3.63 6.64
C VAL A 66 -3.34 3.60 7.33
N VAL A 67 -3.63 2.52 8.05
CA VAL A 67 -4.87 2.40 8.81
C VAL A 67 -4.76 3.29 10.05
N ASP A 68 -5.79 4.11 10.25
CA ASP A 68 -5.82 5.21 11.23
C ASP A 68 -7.10 5.13 12.08
N ASP A 69 -7.58 3.92 12.33
CA ASP A 69 -8.68 3.65 13.26
C ASP A 69 -8.28 3.92 14.71
N ASP A 70 -7.01 3.65 15.06
CA ASP A 70 -6.33 4.21 16.23
C ASP A 70 -5.07 5.02 15.81
N PRO A 71 -5.12 6.37 15.86
CA PRO A 71 -3.98 7.22 15.55
C PRO A 71 -2.72 7.00 16.39
N GLU A 72 -2.84 6.37 17.57
CA GLU A 72 -1.70 6.00 18.42
C GLU A 72 -1.12 4.63 18.07
N ASP A 73 -1.85 3.79 17.32
CA ASP A 73 -1.51 2.39 17.02
C ASP A 73 -1.63 2.07 15.52
N ARG A 74 -1.16 2.99 14.68
CA ARG A 74 -1.23 2.83 13.21
C ARG A 74 -0.50 1.59 12.72
N TRP A 75 -1.04 0.98 11.68
CA TRP A 75 -0.48 -0.15 10.93
C TRP A 75 -0.69 0.05 9.42
N LEU A 76 -0.07 -0.79 8.60
CA LEU A 76 -0.20 -0.70 7.14
C LEU A 76 -1.00 -1.88 6.58
N SER A 77 -1.92 -1.61 5.67
CA SER A 77 -2.51 -2.62 4.80
C SER A 77 -2.13 -2.33 3.36
N VAL A 78 -1.35 -3.22 2.75
CA VAL A 78 -0.92 -3.09 1.35
C VAL A 78 -1.76 -4.02 0.49
N CYS A 79 -2.70 -3.46 -0.26
CA CYS A 79 -3.66 -4.21 -1.04
C CYS A 79 -3.39 -4.14 -2.54
N PHE A 80 -3.57 -5.29 -3.18
CA PHE A 80 -3.48 -5.52 -4.62
C PHE A 80 -4.78 -6.14 -5.11
N PHE A 81 -5.04 -6.07 -6.42
CA PHE A 81 -6.01 -6.98 -7.01
C PHE A 81 -5.47 -8.42 -6.93
N ASP A 82 -6.29 -9.37 -6.47
CA ASP A 82 -5.86 -10.74 -6.20
C ASP A 82 -5.29 -11.44 -7.45
N ASP A 83 -5.74 -11.03 -8.64
CA ASP A 83 -5.26 -11.55 -9.92
C ASP A 83 -3.98 -10.88 -10.46
N GLN A 84 -3.41 -9.91 -9.75
CA GLN A 84 -2.20 -9.19 -10.16
C GLN A 84 -0.95 -9.55 -9.36
N VAL A 85 -1.09 -10.37 -8.32
CA VAL A 85 0.01 -10.77 -7.45
C VAL A 85 -0.09 -12.25 -7.11
N SER A 86 1.05 -12.89 -6.91
CA SER A 86 1.12 -14.25 -6.37
C SER A 86 1.32 -14.20 -4.86
N ASP A 87 0.71 -15.14 -4.14
CA ASP A 87 0.93 -15.30 -2.70
C ASP A 87 1.27 -16.75 -2.36
N PRO A 88 2.45 -17.25 -2.77
CA PRO A 88 2.82 -18.66 -2.58
C PRO A 88 2.95 -19.07 -1.10
N ASP A 89 3.26 -18.13 -0.22
CA ASP A 89 3.44 -18.38 1.21
C ASP A 89 2.16 -18.13 2.02
N ASP A 90 1.04 -17.80 1.34
CA ASP A 90 -0.29 -17.54 1.93
C ASP A 90 -0.24 -16.53 3.09
N LEU A 91 0.54 -15.45 2.90
CA LEU A 91 0.77 -14.40 3.91
C LEU A 91 -0.21 -13.24 3.80
N GLY A 92 -0.90 -13.11 2.67
CA GLY A 92 -1.85 -12.04 2.42
C GLY A 92 -3.28 -12.49 2.71
N ASP A 93 -4.05 -11.60 3.32
CA ASP A 93 -5.47 -11.81 3.53
C ASP A 93 -6.22 -11.68 2.20
N TRP A 94 -7.04 -12.70 1.89
CA TRP A 94 -7.98 -12.62 0.78
C TRP A 94 -9.21 -11.81 1.19
N ALA A 95 -9.50 -10.74 0.45
CA ALA A 95 -10.62 -9.85 0.68
C ALA A 95 -11.55 -9.84 -0.55
N PRO A 96 -12.69 -10.56 -0.51
CA PRO A 96 -13.63 -10.60 -1.63
C PRO A 96 -14.25 -9.21 -1.87
N GLU A 97 -14.27 -8.78 -3.13
CA GLU A 97 -14.70 -7.43 -3.55
C GLU A 97 -13.99 -6.27 -2.79
N GLY A 98 -12.85 -6.54 -2.15
CA GLY A 98 -12.17 -5.62 -1.24
C GLY A 98 -11.52 -4.41 -1.90
N LEU A 99 -11.30 -4.45 -3.22
CA LEU A 99 -10.64 -3.37 -3.96
C LEU A 99 -11.44 -3.01 -5.22
N ALA A 100 -12.10 -1.85 -5.17
CA ALA A 100 -12.91 -1.34 -6.30
C ALA A 100 -13.96 -2.35 -6.82
N GLY A 101 -14.55 -3.16 -5.93
CA GLY A 101 -15.54 -4.18 -6.30
C GLY A 101 -14.93 -5.43 -6.95
N LYS A 102 -13.62 -5.64 -6.79
CA LYS A 102 -12.89 -6.85 -7.20
C LYS A 102 -12.19 -7.46 -6.00
N ASP A 103 -11.91 -8.75 -6.11
CA ASP A 103 -11.18 -9.48 -5.09
C ASP A 103 -9.76 -8.92 -4.93
N ALA A 104 -9.31 -8.89 -3.69
CA ALA A 104 -8.05 -8.29 -3.30
C ALA A 104 -7.22 -9.26 -2.47
N ARG A 105 -5.90 -9.04 -2.54
CA ARG A 105 -4.92 -9.64 -1.63
C ARG A 105 -4.27 -8.52 -0.83
N CYS A 106 -4.40 -8.55 0.48
CA CYS A 106 -3.92 -7.50 1.38
C CYS A 106 -2.85 -8.02 2.34
N PHE A 107 -1.74 -7.32 2.43
CA PHE A 107 -0.61 -7.66 3.28
C PHE A 107 -0.54 -6.67 4.44
N ASN A 108 -0.79 -7.15 5.66
CA ASN A 108 -0.85 -6.31 6.84
C ASN A 108 0.53 -6.27 7.53
N ILE A 109 0.98 -5.06 7.86
CA ILE A 109 2.25 -4.82 8.55
C ILE A 109 1.92 -4.02 9.81
N GLU A 110 1.85 -4.73 10.92
CA GLU A 110 1.53 -4.22 12.26
C GLU A 110 2.79 -3.84 13.05
N GLY A 111 3.98 -4.07 12.49
CA GLY A 111 5.24 -3.76 13.15
C GLY A 111 6.46 -3.91 12.24
N VAL A 112 7.65 -3.80 12.81
CA VAL A 112 8.92 -3.97 12.08
C VAL A 112 9.23 -5.44 11.86
N ASP A 113 8.67 -6.01 10.78
CA ASP A 113 8.98 -7.35 10.27
C ASP A 113 9.66 -7.24 8.90
N GLN A 114 10.98 -7.47 8.87
CA GLN A 114 11.76 -7.31 7.64
C GLN A 114 11.40 -8.33 6.56
N ASP A 115 10.98 -9.54 6.94
CA ASP A 115 10.62 -10.59 5.99
C ASP A 115 9.27 -10.24 5.35
N MET A 116 8.30 -9.80 6.16
CA MET A 116 7.01 -9.33 5.65
C MET A 116 7.14 -8.08 4.75
N ILE A 117 8.02 -7.15 5.11
CA ILE A 117 8.32 -5.95 4.30
C ILE A 117 8.91 -6.35 2.95
N ALA A 118 9.93 -7.23 2.94
CA ALA A 118 10.58 -7.68 1.73
C ALA A 118 9.61 -8.48 0.83
N TYR A 119 8.78 -9.32 1.44
CA TYR A 119 7.75 -10.07 0.72
C TYR A 119 6.74 -9.13 0.06
N THR A 120 6.22 -8.15 0.80
CA THR A 120 5.27 -7.16 0.30
C THR A 120 5.89 -6.32 -0.82
N GLU A 121 7.15 -5.90 -0.70
CA GLU A 121 7.89 -5.22 -1.78
C GLU A 121 7.94 -6.04 -3.07
N ALA A 122 8.19 -7.35 -2.98
CA ALA A 122 8.17 -8.22 -4.15
C ALA A 122 6.79 -8.24 -4.82
N ARG A 123 5.70 -8.22 -4.05
CA ARG A 123 4.33 -8.11 -4.56
C ARG A 123 4.06 -6.76 -5.23
N ILE A 124 4.62 -5.67 -4.71
CA ILE A 124 4.54 -4.34 -5.34
C ILE A 124 5.19 -4.38 -6.73
N GLN A 125 6.35 -5.00 -6.86
CA GLN A 125 7.07 -5.08 -8.14
C GLN A 125 6.37 -5.99 -9.14
N GLU A 126 5.78 -7.09 -8.67
CA GLU A 126 4.94 -7.99 -9.47
C GLU A 126 3.70 -7.27 -10.00
N ALA A 127 2.94 -6.61 -9.13
CA ALA A 127 1.75 -5.84 -9.51
C ALA A 127 2.09 -4.72 -10.50
N PHE A 128 3.21 -4.03 -10.30
CA PHE A 128 3.69 -3.01 -11.24
C PHE A 128 3.99 -3.61 -12.62
N THR A 129 4.66 -4.76 -12.67
CA THR A 129 4.98 -5.46 -13.92
C THR A 129 3.71 -5.91 -14.63
N ALA A 130 2.75 -6.47 -13.89
CA ALA A 130 1.46 -6.91 -14.43
C ALA A 130 0.62 -5.74 -14.96
N ALA A 131 0.68 -4.56 -14.31
CA ALA A 131 -0.06 -3.38 -14.75
C ALA A 131 0.53 -2.68 -15.99
N LYS A 132 1.76 -3.03 -16.38
CA LYS A 132 2.43 -2.51 -17.58
C LYS A 132 2.41 -3.46 -18.78
N ALA A 133 2.01 -4.70 -18.57
CA ALA A 133 1.97 -5.74 -19.60
C ALA A 133 0.75 -5.57 -20.52
#